data_AF-A0A519SGV0-F1
#
_entry.id   AF-A0A519SGV0-F1
#
_cell.length_a   1.000
_cell.length_b   1.000
_cell.length_c   1.000
_cell.angle_alpha   90.00
_cell.angle_beta   90.00
_cell.angle_gamma   90.00
#
_symmetry.space_group_name_H-M   'P 1'
#
loop_
_entity.id
_entity.type
_entity.pdbx_description
1 polymer ?
#
loop_
_entity_poly.entity_id
_entity_poly.type
_entity_poly.pdbx_seq_one_letter_code
_entity_poly.pdbx_strand_id
1 'polypeptide(L)'
;MNQSIAKSFSDLEKQDTFKIELTGRKPEEMVLTFTIKNFAGKEIYIAKLSGKDLLGSTDPNLDLSKEKAQIVFLKTIADDFFSEDNFLEPAVMPEDKADNYVPDKALYEALKKSGLNGFKYRLGKENNLYIAWSEKEHKVKIYYNCC
;
A
#
# COMPACT_ATOMS: atom_id res chain seq x y z
N MET A 1 -1.70 -3.84 -16.98
CA MET A 1 -1.52 -5.00 -16.08
C MET A 1 -2.54 -4.88 -14.96
N ASN A 2 -3.08 -6.00 -14.49
CA ASN A 2 -4.13 -6.02 -13.46
C ASN A 2 -3.90 -7.23 -12.56
N GLN A 3 -3.92 -7.02 -11.25
CA GLN A 3 -3.80 -8.07 -10.24
C GLN A 3 -4.81 -7.84 -9.14
N SER A 4 -5.25 -8.91 -8.50
CA SER A 4 -6.14 -8.84 -7.35
C SER A 4 -5.90 -10.01 -6.39
N ILE A 5 -6.06 -9.75 -5.11
CA ILE A 5 -5.95 -10.74 -4.03
C ILE A 5 -7.01 -10.48 -2.96
N ALA A 6 -7.43 -11.55 -2.29
CA ALA A 6 -8.37 -11.49 -1.17
C ALA A 6 -7.61 -11.71 0.15
N LYS A 7 -7.70 -10.77 1.08
CA LYS A 7 -7.02 -10.80 2.39
C LYS A 7 -7.92 -10.18 3.46
N SER A 8 -7.85 -10.68 4.69
CA SER A 8 -8.49 -10.04 5.85
C SER A 8 -7.80 -8.71 6.16
N PHE A 9 -8.58 -7.63 6.27
CA PHE A 9 -8.03 -6.28 6.46
C PHE A 9 -8.96 -5.36 7.26
N SER A 10 -10.18 -5.10 6.78
CA SER A 10 -11.19 -4.33 7.54
C SER A 10 -11.98 -5.16 8.55
N ASP A 11 -11.81 -6.47 8.51
CA ASP A 11 -12.38 -7.49 9.38
C ASP A 11 -11.40 -8.68 9.42
N LEU A 12 -11.28 -9.37 10.55
CA LEU A 12 -10.36 -10.50 10.71
C LEU A 12 -10.90 -11.79 10.06
N GLU A 13 -12.23 -11.94 10.01
CA GLU A 13 -12.89 -13.16 9.52
C GLU A 13 -13.35 -13.05 8.07
N LYS A 14 -13.48 -11.82 7.55
CA LYS A 14 -13.96 -11.57 6.18
C LYS A 14 -12.84 -11.03 5.30
N GLN A 15 -12.83 -11.52 4.06
CA GLN A 15 -11.83 -11.11 3.09
C GLN A 15 -12.26 -9.86 2.32
N ASP A 16 -11.35 -8.89 2.29
CA ASP A 16 -11.43 -7.72 1.44
C ASP A 16 -10.67 -7.99 0.14
N THR A 17 -11.08 -7.32 -0.94
CA THR A 17 -10.43 -7.41 -2.25
C THR A 17 -9.46 -6.26 -2.44
N PHE A 18 -8.18 -6.60 -2.52
CA PHE A 18 -7.11 -5.69 -2.93
C PHE A 18 -6.96 -5.83 -4.45
N LYS A 19 -6.82 -4.70 -5.15
CA LYS A 19 -6.65 -4.70 -6.60
C LYS A 19 -5.74 -3.57 -7.06
N ILE A 20 -4.83 -3.87 -7.97
CA ILE A 20 -4.04 -2.88 -8.70
C ILE A 20 -4.29 -2.94 -10.20
N GLU A 21 -4.21 -1.77 -10.83
CA GLU A 21 -4.21 -1.63 -12.29
C GLU A 21 -3.11 -0.67 -12.71
N LEU A 22 -2.14 -1.18 -13.48
CA LEU A 22 -1.11 -0.36 -14.13
C LEU A 22 -1.52 -0.09 -15.57
N THR A 23 -1.77 1.18 -15.86
CA THR A 23 -2.21 1.71 -17.17
C THR A 23 -1.21 2.72 -17.71
N GLY A 24 -1.34 3.11 -18.98
CA GLY A 24 -0.40 4.00 -19.68
C GLY A 24 0.58 3.24 -20.57
N ARG A 25 1.11 3.93 -21.60
CA ARG A 25 2.01 3.32 -22.60
C ARG A 25 3.47 3.77 -22.45
N LYS A 26 3.68 4.99 -21.98
CA LYS A 26 5.00 5.55 -21.69
C LYS A 26 5.19 5.73 -20.19
N PRO A 27 6.43 5.64 -19.68
CA PRO A 27 6.70 5.70 -18.24
C PRO A 27 6.09 6.93 -17.53
N GLU A 28 6.14 8.11 -18.16
CA GLU A 28 5.57 9.36 -17.65
C GLU A 28 4.04 9.42 -17.66
N GLU A 29 3.39 8.60 -18.50
CA GLU A 29 1.94 8.46 -18.60
C GLU A 29 1.41 7.30 -17.74
N MET A 30 2.32 6.46 -17.22
CA MET A 30 1.92 5.27 -16.49
C MET A 30 1.35 5.64 -15.13
N VAL A 31 0.27 4.96 -14.74
CA VAL A 31 -0.39 5.16 -13.45
C VAL A 31 -0.76 3.80 -12.88
N LEU A 32 -0.29 3.52 -11.66
CA LEU A 32 -0.72 2.39 -10.84
C LEU A 32 -1.88 2.86 -9.96
N THR A 33 -3.07 2.33 -10.23
CA THR A 33 -4.26 2.56 -9.40
C THR A 33 -4.42 1.40 -8.45
N PHE A 34 -4.31 1.65 -7.15
CA PHE A 34 -4.55 0.68 -6.09
C PHE A 34 -5.92 0.95 -5.45
N THR A 35 -6.71 -0.11 -5.25
CA THR A 35 -8.03 -0.05 -4.62
C THR A 35 -8.19 -1.17 -3.60
N ILE A 36 -8.97 -0.90 -2.56
CA ILE A 36 -9.47 -1.91 -1.63
C ILE A 36 -10.99 -1.82 -1.59
N LYS A 37 -11.64 -2.96 -1.81
CA LYS A 37 -13.08 -3.13 -1.59
C LYS A 37 -13.30 -4.06 -0.43
N ASN A 38 -14.24 -3.71 0.45
CA ASN A 38 -14.57 -4.59 1.57
C ASN A 38 -15.31 -5.86 1.10
N PHE A 39 -15.54 -6.81 2.00
CA PHE A 39 -16.30 -8.04 1.71
C PHE A 39 -17.70 -7.81 1.08
N ALA A 40 -18.30 -6.65 1.30
CA ALA A 40 -19.59 -6.26 0.72
C ALA A 40 -19.47 -5.63 -0.68
N GLY A 41 -18.26 -5.56 -1.24
CA GLY A 41 -17.96 -4.97 -2.54
C GLY A 41 -17.88 -3.44 -2.54
N LYS A 42 -17.98 -2.77 -1.39
CA LYS A 42 -17.88 -1.32 -1.26
C LYS A 42 -16.41 -0.90 -1.31
N GLU A 43 -16.08 0.06 -2.16
CA GLU A 43 -14.75 0.68 -2.15
C GLU A 43 -14.52 1.43 -0.83
N ILE A 44 -13.44 1.07 -0.15
CA ILE A 44 -13.02 1.67 1.13
C ILE A 44 -11.67 2.38 1.03
N TYR A 45 -10.95 2.19 -0.09
CA TYR A 45 -9.68 2.84 -0.34
C TYR A 45 -9.37 2.94 -1.83
N ILE A 46 -8.73 4.05 -2.21
CA ILE A 46 -8.14 4.26 -3.53
C ILE A 46 -6.87 5.10 -3.42
N ALA A 47 -5.82 4.69 -4.11
CA ALA A 47 -4.59 5.42 -4.30
C ALA A 47 -4.16 5.38 -5.77
N LYS A 48 -3.56 6.47 -6.26
CA LYS A 48 -3.02 6.57 -7.63
C LYS A 48 -1.57 7.00 -7.54
N LEU A 49 -0.68 6.16 -8.06
CA LEU A 49 0.77 6.40 -8.06
C LEU A 49 1.20 6.65 -9.50
N SER A 50 1.85 7.80 -9.72
CA SER A 50 2.38 8.11 -11.05
C SER A 50 3.65 7.30 -11.32
N GLY A 51 3.85 6.90 -12.57
CA GLY A 51 5.07 6.22 -12.99
C GLY A 51 6.31 7.06 -12.70
N LYS A 52 6.20 8.39 -12.77
CA LYS A 52 7.27 9.32 -12.39
C LYS A 52 7.69 9.18 -10.92
N ASP A 53 6.73 9.10 -10.00
CA ASP A 53 7.03 8.97 -8.56
C ASP A 53 7.65 7.61 -8.25
N LEU A 54 7.13 6.56 -8.90
CA LEU A 54 7.67 5.20 -8.81
C LEU A 54 9.07 5.08 -9.43
N LEU A 55 9.40 5.82 -10.50
CA LEU A 55 10.76 5.84 -11.07
C LEU A 55 11.72 6.70 -10.27
N GLY A 56 11.22 7.74 -9.60
CA GLY A 56 12.00 8.50 -8.62
C GLY A 56 12.43 7.63 -7.42
N SER A 57 11.86 6.43 -7.27
CA SER A 57 12.09 5.52 -6.15
C SER A 57 13.30 4.60 -6.25
N THR A 58 14.18 4.82 -7.23
CA THR A 58 15.09 3.77 -7.70
C THR A 58 16.44 3.74 -6.97
N ASP A 59 16.97 2.52 -6.81
CA ASP A 59 18.37 2.25 -6.49
C ASP A 59 19.29 2.95 -7.52
N PRO A 60 20.31 3.73 -7.10
CA PRO A 60 21.25 4.38 -8.01
C PRO A 60 22.01 3.42 -8.93
N ASN A 61 22.05 2.12 -8.61
CA ASN A 61 22.70 1.09 -9.43
C ASN A 61 21.81 0.57 -10.57
N LEU A 62 20.52 0.94 -10.61
CA LEU A 62 19.62 0.52 -11.67
C LEU A 62 19.71 1.47 -12.87
N ASP A 63 20.14 0.98 -14.04
CA ASP A 63 20.15 1.78 -15.27
C ASP A 63 18.73 1.93 -15.83
N LEU A 64 18.08 3.02 -15.47
CA LEU A 64 16.79 3.44 -15.99
C LEU A 64 16.91 4.54 -17.06
N SER A 65 18.06 4.71 -17.69
CA SER A 65 18.23 5.70 -18.77
C SER A 65 17.35 5.43 -19.99
N LYS A 66 16.94 4.17 -20.18
CA LYS A 66 16.15 3.72 -21.34
C LYS A 66 14.68 3.54 -20.95
N GLU A 67 13.78 4.08 -21.77
CA GLU A 67 12.32 3.95 -21.61
C GLU A 67 11.87 2.49 -21.40
N LYS A 68 12.40 1.55 -22.19
CA LYS A 68 12.08 0.13 -22.05
C LYS A 68 12.44 -0.42 -20.66
N ALA A 69 13.57 0.01 -20.09
CA ALA A 69 13.98 -0.41 -18.76
C ALA A 69 13.04 0.17 -17.69
N GLN A 70 12.62 1.43 -17.85
CA GLN A 70 11.63 2.06 -16.97
C GLN A 70 10.28 1.33 -17.01
N ILE A 71 9.79 0.96 -18.19
CA ILE A 71 8.54 0.19 -18.33
C ILE A 71 8.65 -1.17 -17.64
N VAL A 72 9.77 -1.88 -17.81
CA VAL A 72 10.00 -3.16 -17.14
C VAL A 72 10.01 -2.97 -15.63
N PHE A 73 10.72 -1.96 -15.12
CA PHE A 73 10.77 -1.66 -13.70
C PHE A 73 9.41 -1.34 -13.10
N LEU A 74 8.60 -0.51 -13.76
CA LEU A 74 7.23 -0.19 -13.33
C LEU A 74 6.32 -1.43 -13.29
N LYS A 75 6.52 -2.37 -14.22
CA LYS A 75 5.81 -3.66 -14.20
C LYS A 75 6.26 -4.52 -13.03
N THR A 76 7.56 -4.58 -12.74
CA THR A 76 8.08 -5.29 -11.57
C THR A 76 7.51 -4.74 -10.27
N ILE A 77 7.42 -3.41 -10.10
CA ILE A 77 6.75 -2.80 -8.93
C ILE A 77 5.30 -3.27 -8.82
N ALA A 78 4.58 -3.31 -9.94
CA ALA A 78 3.22 -3.81 -9.94
C ALA A 78 3.17 -5.33 -9.65
N ASP A 79 4.13 -6.12 -10.14
CA ASP A 79 4.17 -7.56 -9.92
C ASP A 79 4.41 -7.89 -8.43
N ASP A 80 5.25 -7.09 -7.77
CA ASP A 80 5.63 -7.24 -6.37
C ASP A 80 4.70 -6.49 -5.40
N PHE A 81 3.69 -5.77 -5.91
CA PHE A 81 2.87 -4.86 -5.08
C PHE A 81 2.15 -5.60 -3.95
N PHE A 82 1.70 -6.83 -4.20
CA PHE A 82 1.06 -7.70 -3.22
C PHE A 82 2.01 -8.78 -2.69
N SER A 83 3.31 -8.50 -2.56
CA SER A 83 4.21 -9.40 -1.85
C SER A 83 3.72 -9.64 -0.42
N GLU A 84 3.93 -10.85 0.11
CA GLU A 84 3.48 -11.19 1.47
C GLU A 84 4.07 -10.26 2.54
N ASP A 85 5.29 -9.76 2.34
CA ASP A 85 5.95 -8.80 3.23
C ASP A 85 5.21 -7.44 3.34
N ASN A 86 4.34 -7.14 2.38
CA ASN A 86 3.52 -5.92 2.39
C ASN A 86 2.23 -6.07 3.23
N PHE A 87 1.84 -7.29 3.58
CA PHE A 87 0.73 -7.56 4.50
C PHE A 87 1.26 -7.68 5.93
N LEU A 88 0.68 -6.92 6.84
CA LEU A 88 1.14 -6.81 8.22
C LEU A 88 0.07 -7.40 9.13
N GLU A 89 0.36 -8.56 9.72
CA GLU A 89 -0.61 -9.32 10.50
C GLU A 89 -0.06 -9.53 11.92
N PRO A 90 -0.42 -8.67 12.90
CA PRO A 90 -1.31 -7.50 12.84
C PRO A 90 -0.63 -6.22 12.31
N ALA A 91 -1.41 -5.15 12.07
CA ALA A 91 -0.90 -3.84 11.65
C ALA A 91 0.11 -3.24 12.65
N VAL A 92 -0.14 -3.46 13.94
CA VAL A 92 0.71 -2.97 15.05
C VAL A 92 0.82 -4.08 16.09
N MET A 93 2.05 -4.42 16.48
CA MET A 93 2.26 -5.44 17.51
C MET A 93 1.83 -4.93 18.89
N PRO A 94 1.31 -5.79 19.79
CA PRO A 94 0.90 -5.40 21.14
C PRO A 94 1.98 -4.66 21.95
N GLU A 95 3.25 -5.00 21.72
CA GLU A 95 4.43 -4.43 22.38
C GLU A 95 4.94 -3.12 21.76
N ASP A 96 4.54 -2.80 20.52
CA ASP A 96 5.06 -1.63 19.80
C ASP A 96 4.66 -0.32 20.49
N LYS A 97 5.49 0.70 20.35
CA LYS A 97 5.22 2.04 20.90
C LYS A 97 5.16 3.05 19.77
N ALA A 98 4.15 3.91 19.83
CA ALA A 98 4.04 5.00 18.88
C ALA A 98 5.25 5.95 18.99
N ASP A 99 5.90 6.20 17.86
CA ASP A 99 6.99 7.16 17.71
C ASP A 99 6.51 8.44 17.01
N ASN A 100 7.44 9.22 16.43
CA ASN A 100 7.14 10.47 15.73
C ASN A 100 6.57 10.27 14.31
N TYR A 101 6.62 9.07 13.76
CA TYR A 101 6.10 8.71 12.44
C TYR A 101 4.65 8.21 12.50
N VAL A 102 4.07 8.11 13.69
CA VAL A 102 2.64 7.84 13.92
C VAL A 102 1.85 9.15 13.85
N PRO A 103 1.10 9.43 12.76
CA PRO A 103 0.35 10.68 12.63
C PRO A 103 -0.90 10.72 13.52
N ASP A 104 -1.45 9.55 13.87
CA ASP A 104 -2.67 9.40 14.67
C ASP A 104 -2.46 8.34 15.76
N LYS A 105 -2.06 8.81 16.95
CA LYS A 105 -1.81 7.93 18.10
C LYS A 105 -3.06 7.20 18.57
N ALA A 106 -4.24 7.78 18.37
CA ALA A 106 -5.49 7.13 18.77
C ALA A 106 -5.83 5.96 17.84
N LEU A 107 -5.63 6.13 16.53
CA LEU A 107 -5.73 5.02 15.57
C LEU A 107 -4.71 3.93 15.89
N TYR A 108 -3.45 4.31 16.13
CA TYR A 108 -2.38 3.36 16.43
C TYR A 108 -2.70 2.47 17.64
N GLU A 109 -3.14 3.07 18.75
CA GLU A 109 -3.55 2.32 19.95
C GLU A 109 -4.84 1.49 19.73
N ALA A 110 -5.75 1.93 18.86
CA ALA A 110 -6.92 1.14 18.49
C ALA A 110 -6.51 -0.10 17.69
N LEU A 111 -5.60 0.03 16.73
CA LEU A 111 -5.09 -1.08 15.93
C LEU A 111 -4.42 -2.13 16.81
N LYS A 112 -3.58 -1.71 17.76
CA LYS A 112 -2.97 -2.61 18.76
C LYS A 112 -3.98 -3.45 19.53
N LYS A 113 -5.12 -2.86 19.90
CA LYS A 113 -6.18 -3.55 20.66
C LYS A 113 -7.01 -4.48 19.78
N SER A 114 -7.31 -4.03 18.56
CA SER A 114 -8.14 -4.79 17.61
C SER A 114 -7.41 -5.99 17.00
N GLY A 115 -6.08 -5.89 16.84
CA GLY A 115 -5.29 -6.88 16.09
C GLY A 115 -5.57 -6.85 14.58
N LEU A 116 -6.28 -5.84 14.06
CA LEU A 116 -6.55 -5.71 12.63
C LEU A 116 -5.25 -5.63 11.82
N ASN A 117 -5.30 -6.20 10.62
CA ASN A 117 -4.18 -6.26 9.71
C ASN A 117 -3.91 -4.90 9.06
N GLY A 118 -2.65 -4.69 8.69
CA GLY A 118 -2.15 -3.53 7.97
C GLY A 118 -1.68 -3.92 6.58
N PHE A 119 -1.50 -2.90 5.75
CA PHE A 119 -0.86 -3.05 4.45
C PHE A 119 0.11 -1.90 4.26
N LYS A 120 1.32 -2.21 3.78
CA LYS A 120 2.32 -1.19 3.45
C LYS A 120 2.59 -1.18 1.95
N TYR A 121 2.82 0.01 1.41
CA TYR A 121 3.29 0.16 0.04
C TYR A 121 4.11 1.43 -0.11
N ARG A 122 4.96 1.45 -1.14
CA ARG A 122 5.84 2.59 -1.41
C ARG A 122 5.13 3.66 -2.21
N LEU A 123 5.35 4.92 -1.82
CA LEU A 123 5.02 6.08 -2.67
C LEU A 123 6.21 6.52 -3.53
N GLY A 124 7.43 6.14 -3.15
CA GLY A 124 8.68 6.66 -3.69
C GLY A 124 9.89 6.06 -2.97
N LYS A 125 11.08 6.65 -3.16
CA LYS A 125 12.38 6.07 -2.72
C LYS A 125 12.47 5.88 -1.21
N GLU A 126 11.93 6.84 -0.46
CA GLU A 126 12.22 6.98 0.97
C GLU A 126 10.97 6.98 1.85
N ASN A 127 9.80 6.70 1.28
CA ASN A 127 8.53 6.78 2.01
C ASN A 127 7.69 5.54 1.78
N ASN A 128 7.55 4.74 2.82
CA ASN A 128 6.53 3.71 2.93
C ASN A 128 5.29 4.31 3.59
N LEU A 129 4.12 4.08 2.99
CA LEU A 129 2.85 4.33 3.64
C LEU A 129 2.31 3.03 4.22
N TYR A 130 1.93 3.09 5.49
CA TYR A 130 1.29 2.01 6.20
C TYR A 130 -0.16 2.39 6.46
N ILE A 131 -1.07 1.59 5.92
CA ILE A 131 -2.49 1.82 5.98
C ILE A 131 -3.19 0.68 6.74
N ALA A 132 -4.24 1.01 7.45
CA ALA A 132 -5.09 0.06 8.15
C ALA A 132 -6.53 0.58 8.23
N TRP A 133 -7.47 -0.30 8.56
CA TRP A 133 -8.85 0.05 8.77
C TRP A 133 -9.06 0.75 10.12
N SER A 134 -9.73 1.91 10.11
CA SER A 134 -10.21 2.55 11.32
C SER A 134 -11.65 2.14 11.58
N GLU A 135 -11.87 1.29 12.59
CA GLU A 135 -13.24 0.91 13.00
C GLU A 135 -14.07 2.11 13.42
N LYS A 136 -13.46 3.07 14.11
CA LYS A 136 -14.12 4.30 14.58
C LYS A 136 -14.62 5.18 13.43
N GLU A 137 -13.84 5.31 12.37
CA GLU A 137 -14.16 6.21 11.25
C GLU A 137 -14.73 5.49 10.02
N HIS A 138 -14.81 4.16 10.06
CA HIS A 138 -15.22 3.29 8.95
C HIS A 138 -14.53 3.64 7.62
N LYS A 139 -13.21 3.87 7.69
CA LYS A 139 -12.37 4.14 6.51
C LYS A 139 -10.94 3.68 6.73
N VAL A 140 -10.23 3.47 5.63
CA VAL A 140 -8.80 3.20 5.63
C VAL A 140 -8.03 4.48 5.93
N LYS A 141 -7.07 4.42 6.85
CA LYS A 141 -6.23 5.54 7.25
C LYS A 141 -4.76 5.14 7.27
N ILE A 142 -3.89 6.13 7.08
CA ILE A 142 -2.46 6.00 7.32
C ILE A 142 -2.25 5.97 8.83
N TYR A 143 -1.64 4.90 9.34
CA TYR A 143 -1.32 4.77 10.77
C TYR A 143 0.17 4.91 11.06
N TYR A 144 1.01 4.77 10.03
CA TYR A 144 2.45 4.99 10.10
C TYR A 144 2.96 5.53 8.76
N ASN A 145 3.85 6.52 8.82
CA ASN A 145 4.50 7.08 7.64
C ASN A 145 5.96 7.38 7.98
N CYS A 146 6.83 6.46 7.60
CA CYS A 146 8.28 6.51 7.79
C CYS A 146 8.92 6.00 6.51
N CYS A 147 10.13 6.49 6.26
CA CYS A 147 11.26 5.63 5.94
C CYS A 147 10.91 4.12 5.79
#